data_AF-A0A0B8QIW5-F1
#
_entry.id   AF-A0A0B8QIW5-F1
#
_cell.length_a   1.000
_cell.length_b   1.000
_cell.length_c   1.000
_cell.angle_alpha   90.00
_cell.angle_beta   90.00
_cell.angle_gamma   90.00
#
_symmetry.space_group_name_H-M   'P 1'
#
loop_
_entity.id
_entity.type
_entity.pdbx_description
1 polymer ?
#
loop_
_entity_poly.entity_id
_entity_poly.type
_entity_poly.pdbx_seq_one_letter_code
_entity_poly.pdbx_strand_id
1 'polypeptide(L)'
;MDSRLTVKEFLKVFDCVRSNGERTEDSYQLGMINAWHDYDGYTCWIGYKDVTVTLMFHGALKIEYRDTSHYNEFIQQCLALTASKPLQ
;
A
#
# COMPACT_ATOMS: atom_id res chain seq x y z
N MET A 1 -2.77 -17.26 -12.70
CA MET A 1 -2.98 -15.80 -12.79
C MET A 1 -1.83 -15.15 -12.04
N ASP A 2 -0.99 -14.37 -12.73
CA ASP A 2 0.05 -13.55 -12.11
C ASP A 2 -0.65 -12.38 -11.40
N SER A 3 -1.08 -12.56 -10.15
CA SER A 3 -1.80 -11.54 -9.38
C SER A 3 -0.83 -10.49 -8.83
N ARG A 4 -0.08 -9.82 -9.71
CA ARG A 4 0.76 -8.68 -9.34
C ARG A 4 -0.05 -7.41 -9.46
N LEU A 5 -0.19 -6.70 -8.34
CA LEU A 5 -0.80 -5.39 -8.33
C LEU A 5 0.10 -4.38 -9.06
N THR A 6 -0.54 -3.52 -9.83
CA THR A 6 0.05 -2.40 -10.55
C THR A 6 0.26 -1.20 -9.62
N VAL A 7 1.06 -0.23 -10.07
CA VAL A 7 1.22 1.08 -9.41
C VAL A 7 -0.14 1.70 -9.07
N LYS A 8 -1.09 1.67 -10.01
CA LYS A 8 -2.42 2.26 -9.84
C LYS A 8 -3.21 1.56 -8.74
N GLU A 9 -3.10 0.24 -8.62
CA GLU A 9 -3.76 -0.51 -7.56
C GLU A 9 -3.14 -0.22 -6.19
N PHE A 10 -1.81 -0.14 -6.10
CA PHE A 10 -1.17 0.29 -4.86
C PHE A 10 -1.50 1.73 -4.47
N LEU A 11 -1.62 2.66 -5.43
CA LEU A 11 -2.09 4.02 -5.14
C LEU A 11 -3.52 4.04 -4.58
N LYS A 12 -4.41 3.14 -5.04
CA LYS A 12 -5.75 2.99 -4.44
C LYS A 12 -5.68 2.45 -3.02
N VAL A 13 -4.79 1.50 -2.74
CA VAL A 13 -4.56 0.98 -1.38
C VAL A 13 -4.05 2.11 -0.49
N PHE A 14 -3.03 2.85 -0.94
CA PHE A 14 -2.47 3.99 -0.22
C PHE A 14 -3.57 5.01 0.13
N ASP A 15 -4.37 5.42 -0.85
CA ASP A 15 -5.46 6.36 -0.63
C ASP A 15 -6.53 5.82 0.33
N CYS A 16 -6.84 4.52 0.26
CA CYS A 16 -7.76 3.86 1.17
C CYS A 16 -7.25 3.88 2.62
N VAL A 17 -5.97 3.53 2.84
CA VAL A 17 -5.34 3.55 4.17
C VAL A 17 -5.25 4.98 4.70
N ARG A 18 -4.84 5.93 3.86
CA ARG A 18 -4.77 7.36 4.23
C ARG A 18 -6.13 7.95 4.60
N SER A 19 -7.20 7.55 3.89
CA SER A 19 -8.54 8.12 4.08
C SER A 19 -9.34 7.49 5.21
N ASN A 20 -9.08 6.23 5.54
CA ASN A 20 -9.87 5.48 6.54
C ASN A 20 -9.05 5.01 7.74
N GLY A 21 -7.72 5.08 7.67
CA GLY A 21 -6.82 4.66 8.74
C GLY A 21 -6.69 5.70 9.84
N GLU A 22 -6.19 5.24 10.98
CA GLU A 22 -5.81 6.10 12.09
C GLU A 22 -4.52 6.84 11.74
N ARG A 23 -4.54 8.17 11.91
CA ARG A 23 -3.37 9.00 11.68
C ARG A 23 -2.44 8.90 12.90
N THR A 24 -1.18 8.51 12.67
CA THR A 24 -0.08 8.63 13.63
C THR A 24 0.76 9.87 13.28
N GLU A 25 1.90 10.10 13.95
CA GLU A 25 2.74 11.30 13.72
C GLU A 25 3.06 11.49 12.23
N ASP A 26 3.60 10.45 11.57
CA ASP A 26 4.08 10.54 10.18
C ASP A 26 3.48 9.47 9.24
N SER A 27 2.43 8.77 9.67
CA SER A 27 1.82 7.71 8.87
C SER A 27 0.33 7.53 9.12
N TYR A 28 -0.27 6.65 8.33
CA TYR A 28 -1.66 6.22 8.43
C TYR A 28 -1.68 4.71 8.59
N GLN A 29 -2.41 4.21 9.58
CA GLN A 29 -2.53 2.77 9.83
C GLN A 29 -3.98 2.33 9.67
N LEU A 30 -4.20 1.32 8.81
CA LEU A 30 -5.49 0.66 8.66
C LEU A 30 -5.30 -0.85 8.83
N GLY A 31 -5.70 -1.36 10.00
CA GLY A 31 -5.40 -2.73 10.41
C GLY A 31 -3.89 -2.96 10.51
N MET A 32 -3.36 -3.88 9.71
CA MET A 32 -1.92 -4.19 9.67
C MET A 32 -1.17 -3.49 8.54
N ILE A 33 -1.84 -2.64 7.76
CA ILE A 33 -1.21 -1.90 6.66
C ILE A 33 -0.93 -0.47 7.10
N ASN A 34 0.33 -0.07 6.94
CA ASN A 34 0.78 1.30 7.16
C ASN A 34 1.02 1.98 5.82
N ALA A 35 0.66 3.25 5.73
CA ALA A 35 0.91 4.10 4.57
C ALA A 35 1.57 5.40 5.03
N TRP A 36 2.66 5.80 4.37
CA TRP A 36 3.35 7.06 4.64
C TRP A 36 3.91 7.63 3.34
N HIS A 37 4.28 8.90 3.36
CA HIS A 37 4.84 9.59 2.21
C HIS A 37 5.95 10.53 2.66
N ASP A 38 6.75 11.00 1.71
CA ASP A 38 7.79 11.99 1.95
C ASP A 38 7.18 13.38 2.16
N TYR A 39 8.03 14.38 2.41
CA TYR A 39 7.58 15.71 2.79
C TYR A 39 6.63 16.35 1.76
N ASP A 40 6.87 16.12 0.47
CA ASP A 40 6.10 16.69 -0.65
C ASP A 40 5.12 15.71 -1.31
N GLY A 41 5.15 14.43 -0.93
CA GLY A 41 4.24 13.40 -1.41
C GLY A 41 4.61 12.81 -2.78
N TYR A 42 5.84 13.03 -3.26
CA TYR A 42 6.30 12.39 -4.51
C TYR A 42 6.62 10.91 -4.35
N THR A 43 7.01 10.52 -3.14
CA THR A 43 7.26 9.12 -2.81
C THR A 43 6.28 8.68 -1.74
N CYS A 44 5.53 7.64 -2.06
CA CYS A 44 4.61 7.00 -1.13
C CYS A 44 5.09 5.58 -0.82
N TRP A 45 4.85 5.14 0.40
CA TRP A 45 5.14 3.80 0.84
C TRP A 45 3.91 3.12 1.43
N ILE A 46 3.89 1.81 1.28
CA ILE A 46 2.92 0.92 1.91
C ILE A 46 3.70 -0.20 2.58
N GLY A 47 3.48 -0.40 3.88
CA GLY A 47 4.16 -1.39 4.70
C GLY A 47 3.20 -2.44 5.24
N TYR A 48 3.65 -3.70 5.25
CA TYR A 48 2.97 -4.83 5.89
C TYR A 48 4.00 -5.87 6.31
N LYS A 49 4.12 -6.17 7.61
CA LYS A 49 5.16 -7.06 8.14
C LYS A 49 6.56 -6.67 7.63
N ASP A 50 7.22 -7.50 6.82
CA ASP A 50 8.51 -7.25 6.18
C ASP A 50 8.39 -6.79 4.71
N VAL A 51 7.16 -6.60 4.22
CA VAL A 51 6.87 -6.10 2.88
C VAL A 51 6.85 -4.57 2.90
N THR A 52 7.58 -3.96 1.98
CA THR A 52 7.52 -2.54 1.68
C THR A 52 7.31 -2.33 0.19
N VAL A 53 6.24 -1.63 -0.17
CA VAL A 53 6.02 -1.11 -1.52
C VAL A 53 6.40 0.35 -1.55
N THR A 54 7.27 0.73 -2.46
CA THR A 54 7.62 2.13 -2.75
C THR A 54 7.05 2.53 -4.10
N LEU A 55 6.27 3.60 -4.08
CA LEU A 55 5.66 4.25 -5.24
C LEU A 55 6.42 5.56 -5.46
N MET A 56 7.24 5.61 -6.49
CA MET A 56 8.04 6.79 -6.83
C MET A 56 7.38 7.58 -7.95
N PHE A 57 7.79 8.84 -8.06
CA PHE A 57 7.44 9.70 -9.19
C PHE A 57 7.72 9.03 -10.55
N HIS A 58 6.93 9.39 -11.57
CA HIS A 58 6.88 8.73 -12.90
C HIS A 58 6.46 7.24 -12.90
N GLY A 59 5.89 6.73 -11.82
CA GLY A 59 5.29 5.40 -11.78
C GLY A 59 6.29 4.27 -11.62
N ALA A 60 7.48 4.55 -11.09
CA ALA A 60 8.40 3.49 -10.69
C ALA A 60 7.89 2.78 -9.43
N LEU A 61 7.88 1.46 -9.48
CA LEU A 61 7.40 0.57 -8.43
C LEU A 61 8.57 -0.28 -7.91
N LYS A 62 8.81 -0.23 -6.61
CA LYS A 62 9.76 -1.14 -5.94
C LYS A 62 9.03 -1.92 -4.87
N ILE A 63 9.20 -3.23 -4.86
CA ILE A 63 8.61 -4.13 -3.86
C ILE A 63 9.77 -4.88 -3.20
N GLU A 64 9.87 -4.75 -1.88
CA GLU A 64 10.90 -5.38 -1.07
C GLU A 64 10.23 -6.24 -0.01
N TYR A 65 10.69 -7.48 0.14
CA TYR A 65 10.26 -8.41 1.18
C TYR A 65 11.33 -9.49 1.36
N ARG A 66 11.35 -10.14 2.52
CA ARG A 66 12.23 -11.29 2.82
C ARG A 66 11.47 -12.60 2.71
N ASP A 67 10.21 -12.60 3.12
CA ASP A 67 9.33 -13.78 3.10
C ASP A 67 8.24 -13.64 2.03
N THR A 68 8.19 -14.61 1.11
CA THR A 68 7.18 -14.64 0.04
C THR A 68 5.77 -14.87 0.58
N SER A 69 5.62 -15.55 1.72
CA SER A 69 4.32 -15.74 2.36
C SER A 69 3.71 -14.42 2.83
N HIS A 70 4.52 -13.53 3.40
CA HIS A 70 4.08 -12.20 3.82
C HIS A 70 3.70 -11.33 2.62
N TYR A 71 4.43 -11.43 1.50
CA TYR A 71 4.04 -10.77 0.26
C TYR A 71 2.69 -11.29 -0.27
N ASN A 72 2.48 -12.60 -0.28
CA ASN A 72 1.21 -13.18 -0.73
C ASN A 72 0.04 -12.74 0.16
N GLU A 73 0.21 -12.77 1.47
CA GLU A 73 -0.79 -12.26 2.42
C GLU A 73 -1.08 -10.77 2.18
N PHE A 74 -0.04 -9.96 2.00
CA PHE A 74 -0.17 -8.53 1.73
C PHE A 74 -1.01 -8.25 0.48
N ILE A 75 -0.81 -9.00 -0.61
CA ILE A 75 -1.63 -8.87 -1.82
C ILE A 75 -3.09 -9.19 -1.53
N GLN A 76 -3.39 -10.22 -0.73
CA GLN A 76 -4.77 -10.53 -0.33
C GLN A 76 -5.41 -9.39 0.48
N GLN A 77 -4.66 -8.79 1.41
CA GLN A 77 -5.13 -7.64 2.20
C GLN A 77 -5.41 -6.42 1.30
N CYS A 78 -4.51 -6.12 0.35
CA CYS A 78 -4.69 -5.04 -0.61
C CYS A 78 -5.96 -5.21 -1.47
N LEU A 79 -6.19 -6.41 -1.97
CA LEU A 79 -7.38 -6.74 -2.76
C LEU A 79 -8.65 -6.61 -1.92
N ALA A 80 -8.64 -7.12 -0.68
CA ALA A 80 -9.78 -7.00 0.23
C ALA A 80 -10.14 -5.54 0.52
N LEU A 81 -9.15 -4.70 0.82
CA LEU A 81 -9.35 -3.27 1.11
C LEU A 81 -9.91 -2.47 -0.07
N THR A 82 -9.55 -2.85 -1.29
CA THR A 82 -9.94 -2.10 -2.51
C THR A 82 -11.19 -2.66 -3.19
N ALA A 83 -11.61 -3.88 -2.84
CA ALA A 83 -12.87 -4.47 -3.30
C ALA A 83 -14.11 -3.83 -2.66
N SER A 84 -13.98 -3.17 -1.50
CA SER A 84 -15.12 -2.70 -0.69
C SER A 84 -15.59 -1.27 -1.00
N LYS A 85 -14.89 -0.49 -1.83
CA LYS A 85 -15.30 0.86 -2.24
C LYS A 85 -15.87 0.84 -3.66
N PRO A 86 -17.17 1.11 -3.88
CA PRO A 86 -17.60 1.64 -5.17
C PRO A 86 -16.91 2.99 -5.36
N LEU A 87 -16.40 3.25 -6.57
CA LEU A 87 -16.04 4.62 -6.95
C LEU A 87 -17.27 5.50 -6.71
N GLN A 88 -17.16 6.46 -5.79
CA GLN A 88 -18.01 7.64 -5.78
C GLN A 88 -17.29 8.76 -6.52
#